data_AF-A0AAV1ZF34-F1
#
_entry.id   AF-A0AAV1ZF34-F1
#
_cell.length_a   1.000
_cell.length_b   1.000
_cell.length_c   1.000
_cell.angle_alpha   90.00
_cell.angle_beta   90.00
_cell.angle_gamma   90.00
#
_symmetry.space_group_name_H-M   'P 1'
#
loop_
_entity.id
_entity.type
_entity.pdbx_description
1 polymer ?
#
loop_
_entity_poly.entity_id
_entity_poly.type
_entity_poly.pdbx_seq_one_letter_code
_entity_poly.pdbx_strand_id
1 'polypeptide(L)'
;MKQEEEKLMKEEELEQIRQHEEAIKDAVRKSLAEQLPPEPPSDTSQPVSHIRVRLPNGGTIGRSFTADTPLSLLLMYIASEGYPSEQYKVLASWPRIDVTHHYR
;
A
#
# COMPACT_ATOMS: atom_id res chain seq x y z
N MET A 1 -15.18 38.77 18.01
CA MET A 1 -14.03 39.39 17.31
C MET A 1 -12.76 38.58 17.57
N LYS A 2 -11.87 38.93 18.53
CA LYS A 2 -10.57 38.19 18.71
C LYS A 2 -10.66 36.67 18.91
N GLN A 3 -11.64 36.20 19.68
CA GLN A 3 -11.77 34.77 20.01
C GLN A 3 -12.34 33.93 18.85
N GLU A 4 -12.96 34.60 17.87
CA GLU A 4 -13.55 33.99 16.69
C GLU A 4 -12.52 33.92 15.57
N GLU A 5 -11.71 34.97 15.41
CA GLU A 5 -10.52 34.97 14.54
C GLU A 5 -9.49 33.91 14.95
N GLU A 6 -9.23 33.74 16.25
CA GLU A 6 -8.29 32.72 16.74
C GLU A 6 -8.79 31.29 16.52
N LYS A 7 -10.12 31.09 16.56
CA LYS A 7 -10.73 29.79 16.23
C LYS A 7 -10.65 29.49 14.74
N LEU A 8 -10.94 30.50 13.89
CA LEU A 8 -10.86 30.36 12.44
C LEU A 8 -9.42 30.00 12.00
N MET A 9 -8.41 30.70 12.52
CA MET A 9 -7.00 30.41 12.21
C MET A 9 -6.60 28.99 12.59
N LYS A 10 -7.02 28.50 13.78
CA LYS A 10 -6.72 27.13 14.21
C LYS A 10 -7.41 26.09 13.32
N GLU A 11 -8.63 26.36 12.89
CA GLU A 11 -9.37 25.46 12.00
C GLU A 11 -8.75 25.41 10.60
N GLU A 12 -8.32 26.55 10.07
CA GLU A 12 -7.56 26.64 8.83
C GLU A 12 -6.23 25.90 8.92
N GLU A 13 -5.45 26.09 9.99
CA GLU A 13 -4.19 25.36 10.21
C GLU A 13 -4.39 23.84 10.25
N LEU A 14 -5.41 23.37 10.99
CA LEU A 14 -5.73 21.94 11.06
C LEU A 14 -6.14 21.37 9.71
N GLU A 15 -6.93 22.12 8.94
CA GLU A 15 -7.35 21.71 7.60
C GLU A 15 -6.16 21.67 6.63
N GLN A 16 -5.25 22.65 6.70
CA GLN A 16 -4.01 22.64 5.91
C GLN A 16 -3.12 21.44 6.26
N ILE A 17 -2.97 21.11 7.55
CA ILE A 17 -2.23 19.93 7.99
C ILE A 17 -2.86 18.65 7.42
N ARG A 18 -4.19 18.52 7.52
CA ARG A 18 -4.92 17.35 6.99
C ARG A 18 -4.74 17.20 5.49
N GLN A 19 -4.88 18.28 4.74
CA GLN A 19 -4.68 18.30 3.29
C GLN A 19 -3.24 17.93 2.91
N HIS A 20 -2.26 18.42 3.65
CA HIS A 20 -0.85 18.10 3.43
C HIS A 20 -0.55 16.62 3.68
N GLU A 21 -1.07 16.05 4.77
CA GLU A 21 -0.92 14.63 5.08
C GLU A 21 -1.56 13.72 4.03
N GLU A 22 -2.75 14.08 3.55
CA GLU A 22 -3.43 13.37 2.46
C GLU A 22 -2.61 13.43 1.17
N ALA A 23 -2.09 14.61 0.81
CA ALA A 23 -1.25 14.79 -0.36
C ALA A 23 0.05 13.96 -0.29
N ILE A 24 0.69 13.87 0.88
CA ILE A 24 1.87 13.02 1.08
C ILE A 24 1.50 11.54 0.88
N LYS A 25 0.41 11.07 1.49
CA LYS A 25 -0.02 9.66 1.35
C LYS A 25 -0.28 9.30 -0.10
N ASP A 26 -0.93 10.18 -0.85
CA ASP A 26 -1.22 9.94 -2.26
C ASP A 26 0.03 10.03 -3.15
N ALA A 27 0.95 10.93 -2.85
CA ALA A 27 2.25 10.99 -3.53
C ALA A 27 3.06 9.70 -3.32
N VAL A 28 3.08 9.18 -2.08
CA VAL A 28 3.73 7.90 -1.77
C VAL A 28 3.09 6.76 -2.54
N ARG A 29 1.75 6.66 -2.55
CA ARG A 29 1.04 5.60 -3.32
C ARG A 29 1.39 5.64 -4.81
N LYS A 30 1.37 6.83 -5.43
CA LYS A 30 1.71 7.00 -6.84
C LYS A 30 3.16 6.62 -7.13
N SER A 31 4.09 7.08 -6.30
CA SER A 31 5.52 6.74 -6.43
C SER A 31 5.77 5.24 -6.30
N LEU A 32 5.10 4.56 -5.37
CA LEU A 32 5.21 3.11 -5.26
C LEU A 32 4.64 2.42 -6.51
N ALA A 33 3.46 2.84 -6.99
CA ALA A 33 2.86 2.31 -8.21
C ALA A 33 3.77 2.44 -9.45
N GLU A 34 4.49 3.55 -9.59
CA GLU A 34 5.46 3.78 -10.67
C GLU A 34 6.71 2.89 -10.56
N GLN A 35 7.12 2.58 -9.33
CA GLN A 35 8.27 1.71 -9.07
C GLN A 35 7.95 0.21 -9.21
N LEU A 36 6.67 -0.16 -9.27
CA LEU A 36 6.31 -1.55 -9.52
C LEU A 36 6.72 -1.94 -10.96
N PRO A 37 7.57 -2.97 -11.15
CA PRO A 37 7.89 -3.47 -12.47
C PRO A 37 6.61 -4.00 -13.13
N PRO A 38 6.49 -3.95 -14.46
CA PRO A 38 5.31 -4.42 -15.18
C PRO A 38 4.99 -5.87 -14.84
N GLU A 39 3.70 -6.21 -14.85
CA GLU A 39 3.26 -7.59 -14.57
C GLU A 39 3.82 -8.55 -15.64
N PRO A 40 4.40 -9.71 -15.25
CA PRO A 40 4.93 -10.67 -16.21
C PRO A 40 3.80 -11.18 -17.12
N PRO A 41 4.04 -11.30 -18.44
CA PRO A 41 3.04 -11.80 -19.37
C PRO A 41 2.74 -13.28 -19.10
N SER A 42 1.50 -13.70 -19.38
CA SER A 42 1.06 -15.08 -19.18
C SER A 42 1.83 -16.11 -20.02
N ASP A 43 2.46 -15.68 -21.11
CA ASP A 43 3.20 -16.50 -22.06
C ASP A 43 4.73 -16.38 -21.85
N THR A 44 5.16 -16.50 -20.58
CA THR A 44 6.58 -16.49 -20.23
C THR A 44 7.04 -17.92 -19.96
N SER A 45 8.19 -18.34 -20.52
CA SER A 45 8.80 -19.65 -20.21
C SER A 45 9.24 -19.80 -18.75
N GLN A 46 9.17 -18.74 -17.95
CA GLN A 46 9.57 -18.72 -16.55
C GLN A 46 8.39 -19.08 -15.63
N PRO A 47 8.64 -19.73 -14.48
CA PRO A 47 7.59 -20.01 -13.51
C PRO A 47 7.01 -18.71 -12.93
N VAL A 48 5.70 -18.53 -13.11
CA VAL A 48 4.94 -17.38 -12.58
C VAL A 48 4.04 -17.86 -11.43
N SER A 49 4.01 -17.08 -10.35
CA SER A 49 3.13 -17.26 -9.21
C SER A 49 2.02 -16.21 -9.22
N HIS A 50 0.77 -16.66 -9.22
CA HIS A 50 -0.39 -15.77 -9.11
C HIS A 50 -0.74 -15.56 -7.63
N ILE A 51 -0.43 -14.38 -7.10
CA ILE A 51 -0.69 -14.07 -5.70
C ILE A 51 -2.02 -13.32 -5.60
N ARG A 52 -2.89 -13.80 -4.72
CA ARG A 52 -4.19 -13.22 -4.42
C ARG A 52 -4.23 -12.75 -2.97
N VAL A 53 -4.51 -11.48 -2.74
CA VAL A 53 -4.57 -10.86 -1.41
C VAL A 53 -6.00 -10.48 -1.09
N ARG A 54 -6.51 -10.95 0.04
CA ARG A 54 -7.82 -10.57 0.56
C ARG A 54 -7.69 -9.28 1.35
N LEU A 55 -8.51 -8.29 1.02
CA LEU A 55 -8.46 -6.97 1.64
C LEU A 55 -9.44 -6.87 2.82
N PRO A 56 -9.18 -5.97 3.79
CA PRO A 56 -10.07 -5.72 4.92
C PRO A 56 -11.47 -5.25 4.54
N ASN A 57 -11.63 -4.63 3.37
CA ASN A 57 -12.93 -4.18 2.84
C ASN A 57 -13.77 -5.32 2.22
N GLY A 58 -13.31 -6.58 2.32
CA GLY A 58 -13.95 -7.75 1.70
C GLY A 58 -13.61 -7.95 0.23
N GLY A 59 -12.92 -6.99 -0.39
CA GLY A 59 -12.39 -7.09 -1.74
C GLY A 59 -11.19 -8.03 -1.85
N THR A 60 -10.72 -8.20 -3.07
CA THR A 60 -9.53 -9.00 -3.36
C THR A 60 -8.75 -8.35 -4.49
N ILE A 61 -7.45 -8.24 -4.30
CA ILE A 61 -6.50 -7.83 -5.34
C ILE A 61 -5.64 -9.04 -5.71
N GLY A 62 -5.14 -9.05 -6.94
CA GLY A 62 -4.33 -10.15 -7.44
C GLY A 62 -3.32 -9.65 -8.44
N ARG A 63 -2.10 -10.19 -8.36
CA ARG A 63 -1.01 -9.87 -9.27
C ARG A 63 -0.10 -11.06 -9.47
N SER A 64 0.40 -11.21 -10.69
CA SER A 64 1.34 -12.25 -11.06
C SER A 64 2.76 -11.79 -10.78
N PHE A 65 3.60 -12.69 -10.27
CA PHE A 65 5.00 -12.42 -9.95
C PHE A 65 5.87 -13.57 -10.46
N THR A 66 7.06 -13.27 -10.96
CA THR A 66 8.05 -14.30 -11.31
C THR A 66 8.61 -14.94 -10.04
N ALA A 67 9.11 -16.18 -10.11
CA ALA A 67 9.72 -16.85 -8.95
C ALA A 67 10.88 -16.07 -8.31
N ASP A 68 11.62 -15.28 -9.11
CA ASP A 68 12.74 -14.48 -8.65
C ASP A 68 12.34 -13.14 -8.02
N THR A 69 11.05 -12.81 -8.01
CA THR A 69 10.58 -11.54 -7.46
C THR A 69 10.72 -11.52 -5.93
N PRO A 70 11.34 -10.49 -5.35
CA PRO A 70 11.49 -10.38 -3.91
C PRO A 70 10.14 -10.10 -3.23
N LEU A 71 9.97 -10.62 -2.01
CA LEU A 71 8.77 -10.39 -1.18
C LEU A 71 8.50 -8.89 -0.94
N SER A 72 9.54 -8.05 -0.89
CA SER A 72 9.40 -6.60 -0.78
C SER A 72 8.53 -6.00 -1.88
N LEU A 73 8.60 -6.54 -3.09
CA LEU A 73 7.80 -6.05 -4.22
C LEU A 73 6.31 -6.37 -4.04
N LEU A 74 5.98 -7.53 -3.47
CA LEU A 74 4.61 -7.86 -3.10
C LEU A 74 4.08 -6.90 -2.03
N LEU A 75 4.88 -6.60 -1.01
CA LEU A 75 4.49 -5.64 0.04
C LEU A 75 4.33 -4.23 -0.53
N MET A 76 5.22 -3.82 -1.44
CA MET A 76 5.13 -2.55 -2.15
C MET A 76 3.86 -2.44 -3.00
N TYR A 77 3.45 -3.53 -3.67
CA TYR A 77 2.17 -3.59 -4.39
C TYR A 77 0.98 -3.40 -3.44
N ILE A 78 0.97 -4.09 -2.31
CA ILE A 78 -0.12 -3.97 -1.33
C ILE A 78 -0.16 -2.54 -0.76
N ALA A 79 1.00 -1.92 -0.56
CA ALA A 79 1.11 -0.52 -0.13
C ALA A 79 0.64 0.47 -1.21
N SER A 80 0.93 0.24 -2.50
CA SER A 80 0.44 1.10 -3.59
C SER A 80 -1.08 1.03 -3.75
N GLU A 81 -1.70 -0.12 -3.43
CA GLU A 81 -3.16 -0.30 -3.35
C GLU A 81 -3.78 0.36 -2.10
N GLY A 82 -2.95 1.00 -1.26
CA GLY A 82 -3.39 1.77 -0.10
C GLY A 82 -3.35 1.02 1.22
N TYR A 83 -2.71 -0.15 1.27
CA TYR A 83 -2.59 -0.99 2.47
C TYR A 83 -1.11 -1.12 2.91
N PRO A 84 -0.51 -0.04 3.45
CA PRO A 84 0.91 -0.04 3.83
C PRO A 84 1.19 -0.97 5.03
N SER A 85 2.38 -1.57 5.07
CA SER A 85 2.78 -2.54 6.10
C SER A 85 2.85 -1.97 7.52
N GLU A 86 2.97 -0.65 7.66
CA GLU A 86 2.94 0.06 8.94
C GLU A 86 1.56 0.01 9.59
N GLN A 87 0.50 -0.11 8.79
CA GLN A 87 -0.90 -0.11 9.25
C GLN A 87 -1.55 -1.49 9.14
N TYR A 88 -1.07 -2.34 8.22
CA TYR A 88 -1.68 -3.63 7.92
C TYR A 88 -0.66 -4.76 7.98
N LYS A 89 -1.09 -5.91 8.50
CA LYS A 89 -0.32 -7.16 8.46
C LYS A 89 -0.79 -8.00 7.28
N VAL A 90 0.16 -8.56 6.54
CA VAL A 90 -0.14 -9.51 5.46
C VAL A 90 0.02 -10.92 6.02
N LEU A 91 -1.03 -11.73 5.90
CA LEU A 91 -1.07 -13.09 6.44
C LEU A 91 -1.14 -14.11 5.32
N ALA A 92 -0.31 -15.15 5.39
CA ALA A 92 -0.43 -16.32 4.54
C ALA A 92 -1.75 -17.08 4.81
N SER A 93 -2.28 -17.74 3.79
CA SER A 93 -3.57 -18.45 3.90
C SER A 93 -3.45 -19.73 4.73
N TRP A 94 -2.40 -20.53 4.49
CA TRP A 94 -2.09 -21.69 5.31
C TRP A 94 -0.60 -22.08 5.18
N PRO A 95 0.08 -22.40 6.30
CA PRO A 95 -0.31 -22.06 7.67
C PRO A 95 -0.41 -20.52 7.82
N ARG A 96 -1.21 -20.04 8.79
CA ARG A 96 -1.40 -18.60 8.99
C ARG A 96 -0.15 -17.98 9.62
N ILE A 97 0.73 -17.47 8.75
CA ILE A 97 1.98 -16.84 9.13
C ILE A 97 1.95 -15.36 8.73
N ASP A 98 2.49 -14.51 9.59
CA ASP A 98 2.73 -13.09 9.30
C ASP A 98 3.93 -12.96 8.36
N VAL A 99 3.67 -12.62 7.09
CA VAL A 99 4.73 -12.47 6.09
C VAL A 99 5.41 -11.10 6.16
N THR A 100 4.80 -10.13 6.84
CA THR A 100 5.38 -8.79 7.05
C THR A 100 6.58 -8.86 8.00
N HIS A 101 6.57 -9.79 8.96
CA HIS A 101 7.63 -9.93 9.97
C HIS A 101 8.93 -10.55 9.43
N HIS A 102 8.88 -11.35 8.35
CA HIS A 102 10.06 -11.99 7.76
C HIS A 102 10.91 -11.05 6.90
N TYR A 103 10.56 -9.77 6.84
CA TYR A 103 11.26 -8.73 6.10
C TYR A 103 12.16 -7.84 6.99
N ARG A 104 12.20 -8.07 8.31
CA ARG A 104 12.99 -7.25 9.25
C ARG A 104 14.42 -7.72 9.43
#